data_AF-A0A7X7SB27-F1
#
_entry.id   AF-A0A7X7SB27-F1
#
_cell.length_a   1.000
_cell.length_b   1.000
_cell.length_c   1.000
_cell.angle_alpha   90.00
_cell.angle_beta   90.00
_cell.angle_gamma   90.00
#
_symmetry.space_group_name_H-M   'P 1'
#
loop_
_entity.id
_entity.type
_entity.pdbx_description
1 polymer ?
#
loop_
_entity_poly.entity_id
_entity_poly.type
_entity_poly.pdbx_seq_one_letter_code
_entity_poly.pdbx_strand_id
1 'polypeptide(L)'
;MKAREPAKVELHCPACGRDSWLLRKPKYDGFTKTGESLLCALCRHEFASEADIDFKDSRGPKVFTEADRPRPVQVFSEDEKGKMCRHCAEYVVNPFIQRCGLHRCEVQATDTCPHFRPRSETEAVDPLAPRE
;
A
#
# COMPACT_ATOMS: atom_id res chain seq x y z
N MET A 1 -4.29 -4.15 7.50
CA MET A 1 -3.13 -4.16 8.43
C MET A 1 -3.55 -3.42 9.69
N LYS A 2 -3.49 -4.03 10.87
CA LYS A 2 -3.85 -3.34 12.12
C LYS A 2 -2.82 -2.23 12.38
N ALA A 3 -3.26 -0.98 12.50
CA ALA A 3 -2.39 0.12 12.86
C ALA A 3 -1.78 -0.16 14.25
N ARG A 4 -0.46 -0.24 14.33
CA ARG A 4 0.26 -0.38 15.60
C ARG A 4 0.25 0.99 16.27
N GLU A 5 -0.31 1.05 17.47
CA GLU A 5 -0.35 2.29 18.26
C GLU A 5 1.08 2.79 18.51
N PRO A 6 1.37 4.09 18.29
CA PRO A 6 2.71 4.61 18.46
C PRO A 6 3.11 4.51 19.94
N ALA A 7 4.26 3.88 20.22
CA ALA A 7 4.79 3.77 21.56
C ALA A 7 5.04 5.16 22.16
N LYS A 8 4.77 5.35 23.46
CA LYS A 8 5.10 6.60 24.16
C LYS A 8 6.62 6.82 24.13
N VAL A 9 7.04 8.05 23.81
CA VAL A 9 8.47 8.42 23.64
C VAL A 9 8.85 9.65 24.47
N GLU A 10 7.93 10.57 24.69
CA GLU A 10 8.19 11.79 25.46
C GLU A 10 8.16 11.52 26.96
N LEU A 11 9.16 12.01 27.69
CA LEU A 11 9.32 11.77 29.14
C LEU A 11 9.89 12.99 29.85
N HIS A 12 9.64 13.07 31.17
CA HIS A 12 10.36 13.96 32.07
C HIS A 12 11.50 13.19 32.75
N CYS A 13 12.76 13.63 32.57
CA CYS A 13 13.90 12.85 33.06
C CYS A 13 14.25 13.24 34.51
N PRO A 14 14.22 12.32 35.49
CA PRO A 14 14.54 12.63 36.89
C PRO A 14 16.02 12.99 37.11
N ALA A 15 16.92 12.50 36.24
CA ALA A 15 18.36 12.75 36.38
C ALA A 15 18.79 14.14 35.92
N CYS A 16 18.13 14.72 34.92
CA CYS A 16 18.49 16.05 34.41
C CYS A 16 17.39 17.11 34.57
N GLY A 17 16.21 16.72 35.09
CA GLY A 17 15.07 17.60 35.34
C GLY A 17 14.46 18.22 34.08
N ARG A 18 14.78 17.69 32.90
CA ARG A 18 14.35 18.24 31.61
C ARG A 18 13.45 17.26 30.88
N ASP A 19 12.58 17.84 30.06
CA ASP A 19 11.79 17.08 29.09
C ASP A 19 12.71 16.54 28.00
N SER A 20 12.55 15.26 27.69
CA SER A 20 13.39 14.55 26.75
C SER A 20 12.58 13.47 26.03
N TRP A 21 13.23 12.82 25.07
CA TRP A 21 12.74 11.62 24.41
C TRP A 21 13.45 10.37 24.94
N LEU A 22 12.74 9.26 24.94
CA LEU A 22 13.26 7.93 25.26
C LEU A 22 14.05 7.39 24.06
N LEU A 23 15.32 7.07 24.29
CA LEU A 23 16.15 6.37 23.34
C LEU A 23 16.25 4.89 23.72
N ARG A 24 15.78 4.01 22.83
CA ARG A 24 15.93 2.55 22.95
C ARG A 24 17.14 2.11 22.15
N LYS A 25 18.22 1.72 22.84
CA LYS A 25 19.43 1.18 22.20
C LYS A 25 19.43 -0.34 22.27
N PRO A 26 19.46 -1.07 21.14
CA PRO A 26 19.53 -2.53 21.18
C PRO A 26 20.86 -2.99 21.79
N LYS A 27 20.79 -3.95 22.72
CA LYS A 27 21.93 -4.70 23.23
C LYS A 27 22.03 -6.00 22.43
N TYR A 28 23.24 -6.32 21.97
CA TYR A 28 23.54 -7.52 21.19
C TYR A 28 24.55 -8.37 21.93
N ASP A 29 24.40 -9.69 21.83
CA ASP A 29 25.42 -10.67 22.13
C ASP A 29 25.78 -11.40 20.83
N GLY A 30 26.96 -11.09 20.28
CA GLY A 30 27.31 -11.44 18.90
C GLY A 30 26.32 -10.83 17.89
N PHE A 31 25.67 -11.70 17.11
CA PHE A 31 24.64 -11.32 16.12
C PHE A 31 23.20 -11.40 16.65
N THR A 32 23.00 -11.79 17.91
CA THR A 32 21.68 -11.97 18.51
C THR A 32 21.34 -10.76 19.36
N LYS A 33 20.15 -10.16 19.15
CA LYS A 33 19.66 -9.08 20.01
C LYS A 33 19.19 -9.67 21.34
N THR A 34 19.85 -9.31 22.43
CA THR A 34 19.57 -9.83 23.79
C THR A 34 18.70 -8.90 24.62
N GLY A 35 18.52 -7.65 24.20
CA GLY A 35 17.63 -6.71 24.88
C GLY A 35 17.75 -5.29 24.35
N GLU A 36 17.31 -4.34 25.16
CA GLU A 36 17.42 -2.90 24.88
C GLU A 36 17.81 -2.16 26.16
N SER A 37 18.70 -1.16 26.06
CA SER A 37 18.85 -0.13 27.08
C SER A 37 17.91 1.04 26.80
N LEU A 38 17.29 1.51 27.87
CA LEU A 38 16.39 2.65 27.88
C LEU A 38 17.15 3.86 28.39
N LEU A 39 17.34 4.88 27.56
CA LEU A 39 18.20 6.01 27.86
C LEU A 39 17.49 7.33 27.65
N CYS A 40 17.78 8.32 28.50
CA CYS A 40 17.43 9.71 28.22
C CYS A 40 18.25 10.24 27.03
N ALA A 41 17.59 10.79 26.01
CA ALA A 41 18.26 11.35 24.85
C ALA A 41 19.21 12.53 25.20
N LEU A 42 18.88 13.33 26.21
CA LEU A 42 19.67 14.52 26.60
C LEU A 42 20.87 14.20 27.50
N CYS A 43 20.66 13.51 28.62
CA CYS A 43 21.70 13.28 29.63
C CYS A 43 22.26 11.87 29.64
N ARG A 44 21.73 10.95 28.82
CA ARG A 44 22.16 9.55 28.71
C ARG A 44 21.93 8.71 29.96
N HIS A 45 21.19 9.20 30.95
CA HIS A 45 20.78 8.41 32.11
C HIS A 45 20.05 7.14 31.67
N GLU A 46 20.47 5.99 32.22
CA GLU A 46 19.89 4.68 31.93
C GLU A 46 18.77 4.36 32.91
N PHE A 47 17.61 4.02 32.36
CA PHE A 47 16.45 3.57 33.12
C PHE A 47 16.48 2.06 33.22
N ALA A 48 16.16 1.53 34.41
CA ALA A 48 16.14 0.08 34.64
C ALA A 48 14.97 -0.61 33.91
N SER A 49 13.82 0.06 33.85
CA SER A 49 12.62 -0.44 33.18
C SER A 49 11.79 0.70 32.58
N GLU A 50 10.82 0.37 31.73
CA GLU A 50 9.85 1.37 31.24
C GLU A 50 8.91 1.88 32.35
N ALA A 51 8.76 1.14 33.46
CA ALA A 51 7.93 1.55 34.59
C ALA A 51 8.53 2.71 35.39
N ASP A 52 9.86 2.88 35.33
CA ASP A 52 10.58 3.96 36.01
C ASP A 52 10.55 5.28 35.22
N ILE A 53 9.90 5.28 34.05
CA ILE A 53 9.87 6.41 33.13
C ILE A 53 8.57 7.18 33.31
N ASP A 54 8.69 8.45 33.71
CA ASP A 54 7.58 9.39 33.76
C ASP A 54 7.26 9.89 32.33
N PHE A 55 6.44 9.12 31.60
CA PHE A 55 6.03 9.47 30.25
C PHE A 55 4.99 10.60 30.24
N LYS A 56 5.20 11.55 29.34
CA LYS A 56 4.18 12.57 29.06
C LYS A 56 3.04 11.99 28.25
N ASP A 57 1.84 12.50 28.52
CA ASP A 57 0.69 12.19 27.68
C ASP A 57 0.80 12.91 26.34
N SER A 58 0.83 12.11 25.27
CA SER A 58 0.82 12.58 23.90
C SER A 58 -0.57 13.10 23.52
N ARG A 59 -0.83 14.38 23.78
CA ARG A 59 -1.95 15.08 23.13
C ARG A 59 -1.47 15.57 21.77
N GLY A 60 -1.72 14.77 20.73
CA GLY A 60 -1.49 15.21 19.35
C GLY A 60 -2.27 16.51 19.09
N PRO A 61 -1.63 17.54 18.51
CA PRO A 61 -2.33 18.77 18.20
C PRO A 61 -3.38 18.47 17.13
N LYS A 62 -4.65 18.83 17.39
CA LYS A 62 -5.76 18.68 16.45
C LYS A 62 -5.70 19.77 15.37
N VAL A 63 -4.62 19.78 14.58
CA VAL A 63 -4.41 20.78 13.52
C VAL A 63 -5.19 20.40 12.26
N PHE A 64 -5.21 19.11 11.93
CA PHE A 64 -5.94 18.58 10.79
C PHE A 64 -7.20 17.85 11.25
N THR A 65 -8.29 18.13 10.56
CA THR A 65 -9.58 17.50 10.76
C THR A 65 -9.90 16.56 9.60
N GLU A 66 -10.96 15.75 9.72
CA GLU A 66 -11.44 14.96 8.57
C GLU A 66 -11.84 15.83 7.37
N ALA A 67 -12.14 17.12 7.59
CA ALA A 67 -12.43 18.05 6.50
C ALA A 67 -11.18 18.38 5.65
N ASP A 68 -9.98 18.25 6.22
CA ASP A 68 -8.70 18.48 5.53
C ASP A 68 -8.24 17.26 4.73
N ARG A 69 -8.96 16.13 4.84
CA ARG A 69 -8.63 14.91 4.13
C ARG A 69 -8.89 15.10 2.64
N PRO A 70 -7.86 15.01 1.77
CA PRO A 70 -8.07 15.13 0.34
C PRO A 70 -8.99 14.00 -0.13
N ARG A 71 -9.87 14.32 -1.08
CA ARG A 71 -10.72 13.30 -1.70
C ARG A 71 -9.84 12.22 -2.35
N PRO A 72 -10.23 10.94 -2.27
CA PRO A 72 -9.47 9.89 -2.94
C PRO A 72 -9.43 10.19 -4.44
N VAL A 73 -8.22 10.21 -5.00
CA VAL A 73 -8.04 10.41 -6.44
C VAL A 73 -8.39 9.10 -7.14
N GLN A 74 -9.52 9.07 -7.83
CA GLN A 74 -9.84 7.99 -8.77
C GLN A 74 -9.18 8.33 -10.10
N VAL A 75 -7.99 7.77 -10.32
CA VAL A 75 -7.21 7.95 -11.58
C VAL A 75 -7.75 7.06 -12.69
N PHE A 76 -8.41 5.97 -12.32
CA PHE A 76 -8.84 4.91 -13.23
C PHE A 76 -10.36 4.87 -13.34
N SER A 77 -10.88 4.80 -14.56
CA SER A 77 -12.30 4.58 -14.85
C SER A 77 -12.59 3.10 -14.97
N GLU A 78 -13.81 2.65 -14.65
CA GLU A 78 -14.19 1.23 -14.77
C GLU A 78 -14.07 0.65 -16.21
N ASP A 79 -14.01 1.51 -17.23
CA ASP A 79 -13.66 1.17 -18.62
C ASP A 79 -12.14 1.17 -18.86
N GLU A 80 -11.36 0.53 -17.97
CA GLU A 80 -9.92 0.36 -18.22
C GLU A 80 -9.62 -0.62 -19.35
N LYS A 81 -10.61 -1.45 -19.72
CA LYS A 81 -10.51 -2.37 -20.85
C LYS A 81 -10.29 -1.60 -22.16
N GLY A 82 -10.78 -0.37 -22.25
CA GLY A 82 -10.58 0.50 -23.39
C GLY A 82 -11.09 -0.10 -24.71
N LYS A 83 -10.79 0.58 -25.82
CA LYS A 83 -11.19 0.15 -27.18
C LYS A 83 -10.19 -0.83 -27.80
N MET A 84 -9.66 -1.76 -27.00
CA MET A 84 -8.65 -2.74 -27.44
C MET A 84 -9.27 -3.90 -28.21
N CYS A 85 -8.55 -4.42 -29.21
CA CYS A 85 -9.00 -5.53 -30.04
C CYS A 85 -9.41 -6.75 -29.22
N ARG A 86 -8.70 -7.09 -28.13
CA ARG A 86 -9.08 -8.22 -27.25
C ARG A 86 -10.52 -8.17 -26.73
N HIS A 87 -11.06 -6.96 -26.54
CA HIS A 87 -12.41 -6.75 -26.00
C HIS A 87 -13.46 -6.47 -27.09
N CYS A 88 -13.04 -6.50 -28.36
CA CYS A 88 -13.91 -6.25 -29.50
C CYS A 88 -14.69 -7.51 -29.89
N ALA A 89 -15.95 -7.36 -30.27
CA ALA A 89 -16.80 -8.43 -30.80
C ALA A 89 -16.19 -9.06 -32.06
N GLU A 90 -15.50 -8.26 -32.88
CA GLU A 90 -14.91 -8.68 -34.15
C GLU A 90 -13.53 -9.36 -34.00
N TYR A 91 -13.07 -9.59 -32.77
CA TYR A 91 -11.78 -10.21 -32.50
C TYR A 91 -11.88 -11.73 -32.52
N VAL A 92 -11.15 -12.35 -33.44
CA VAL A 92 -11.14 -13.80 -33.66
C VAL A 92 -9.82 -14.36 -33.18
N VAL A 93 -9.88 -15.20 -32.15
CA VAL A 93 -8.72 -15.94 -31.64
C VAL A 93 -8.54 -17.19 -32.49
N ASN A 94 -7.47 -17.23 -33.28
CA ASN A 94 -6.98 -18.46 -33.90
C ASN A 94 -5.65 -18.84 -33.23
N PRO A 95 -5.36 -20.14 -33.03
CA PRO A 95 -4.16 -20.61 -32.34
C PRO A 95 -2.82 -20.06 -32.85
N PHE A 96 -2.75 -19.66 -34.12
CA PHE A 96 -1.51 -19.20 -34.75
C PHE A 96 -1.49 -17.70 -35.04
N ILE A 97 -2.64 -17.10 -35.33
CA ILE A 97 -2.73 -15.69 -35.74
C ILE A 97 -3.97 -15.05 -35.13
N GLN A 98 -3.82 -13.84 -34.61
CA GLN A 98 -4.94 -13.03 -34.13
C GLN A 98 -5.47 -12.17 -35.27
N ARG A 99 -6.78 -12.21 -35.55
CA ARG A 99 -7.36 -11.49 -36.70
C ARG A 99 -8.60 -10.68 -36.32
N CYS A 100 -8.82 -9.62 -37.08
CA CYS A 100 -10.06 -8.84 -37.05
C CYS A 100 -11.03 -9.37 -38.12
N GLY A 101 -12.22 -9.81 -37.71
CA GLY A 101 -13.28 -10.28 -38.60
C GLY A 101 -13.83 -9.17 -39.53
N LEU A 102 -13.87 -7.93 -39.04
CA LEU A 102 -14.36 -6.77 -39.79
C LEU A 102 -13.39 -6.31 -40.88
N HIS A 103 -12.11 -6.11 -40.54
CA HIS A 103 -11.09 -5.57 -41.46
C HIS A 103 -10.29 -6.66 -42.20
N ARG A 104 -10.43 -7.93 -41.80
CA ARG A 104 -9.75 -9.10 -42.39
C ARG A 104 -8.22 -9.02 -42.39
N CYS A 105 -7.66 -8.31 -41.42
CA CYS A 105 -6.23 -8.19 -41.19
C CYS A 105 -5.79 -8.92 -39.90
N GLU A 106 -4.49 -9.11 -39.77
CA GLU A 106 -3.85 -9.52 -38.53
C GLU A 106 -3.79 -8.33 -37.56
N VAL A 107 -4.08 -8.57 -36.28
CA VAL A 107 -4.11 -7.55 -35.21
C VAL A 107 -3.52 -8.14 -33.93
N GLN A 108 -3.01 -7.29 -33.04
CA GLN A 108 -2.61 -7.67 -31.69
C GLN A 108 -3.75 -7.41 -30.69
N ALA A 109 -3.77 -8.17 -29.60
CA ALA A 109 -4.75 -8.02 -28.51
C ALA A 109 -4.85 -6.59 -27.94
N THR A 110 -3.74 -5.83 -27.94
CA THR A 110 -3.64 -4.47 -27.41
C THR A 110 -3.88 -3.37 -28.45
N ASP A 111 -4.08 -3.72 -29.72
CA ASP A 111 -4.35 -2.72 -30.77
C ASP A 111 -5.67 -2.01 -30.50
N THR A 112 -5.74 -0.71 -30.82
CA THR A 112 -6.96 0.08 -30.67
C THR A 112 -7.68 0.23 -32.00
N CYS A 113 -9.02 0.24 -31.97
CA CYS A 113 -9.84 0.28 -33.18
C CYS A 113 -10.86 1.43 -33.17
N PRO A 114 -10.94 2.26 -34.23
CA PRO A 114 -12.01 3.27 -34.37
C PRO A 114 -13.41 2.66 -34.48
N HIS A 115 -13.51 1.42 -34.98
CA HIS A 115 -14.77 0.69 -35.17
C HIS A 115 -15.04 -0.31 -34.03
N PHE A 116 -14.44 -0.09 -32.85
CA PHE A 116 -14.59 -0.96 -31.69
C PHE A 116 -16.07 -1.16 -31.30
N ARG A 117 -16.45 -2.43 -31.12
CA ARG A 117 -17.74 -2.85 -30.57
C ARG A 117 -17.47 -3.80 -29.42
N PRO A 118 -17.95 -3.53 -28.20
CA PRO A 118 -17.69 -4.41 -27.05
C PRO A 118 -18.29 -5.80 -27.29
N ARG A 119 -17.57 -6.85 -26.88
CA ARG A 119 -18.10 -8.23 -26.89
C ARG A 119 -19.25 -8.35 -25.90
N SER A 120 -20.34 -8.99 -26.32
CA SER A 120 -21.50 -9.26 -25.46
C SER A 120 -21.15 -10.25 -24.34
N GLU A 121 -21.77 -10.09 -23.16
CA GLU A 121 -21.48 -10.92 -21.98
C GLU A 121 -21.77 -12.41 -22.21
N THR A 122 -22.65 -12.75 -23.15
CA THR A 122 -22.97 -14.14 -23.53
C THR A 122 -21.80 -14.86 -24.22
N GLU A 123 -20.88 -14.12 -24.84
CA GLU A 123 -19.71 -14.68 -25.55
C GLU A 123 -18.40 -14.56 -24.73
N ALA A 124 -18.49 -14.09 -23.48
CA ALA A 124 -17.35 -13.95 -22.57
C ALA A 124 -16.99 -15.27 -21.85
N VAL A 125 -17.58 -16.39 -22.26
CA VAL A 125 -17.14 -17.73 -21.80
C VAL A 125 -15.79 -18.00 -22.44
N ASP A 126 -14.75 -18.03 -21.62
CA ASP A 126 -13.38 -18.29 -22.03
C ASP A 126 -13.30 -19.61 -22.81
N PRO A 127 -12.92 -19.61 -24.10
CA PRO A 127 -12.79 -20.84 -24.88
C PRO A 127 -11.69 -21.79 -24.37
N LEU A 128 -10.88 -21.37 -23.39
CA LEU A 128 -9.89 -22.19 -22.68
C LEU A 128 -10.35 -22.65 -21.29
N ALA A 129 -11.59 -22.36 -20.88
CA ALA A 129 -12.13 -22.93 -19.65
C ALA A 129 -12.14 -24.47 -19.76
N PRO A 130 -11.56 -25.20 -18.79
CA PRO A 130 -11.59 -26.65 -18.80
C PRO A 130 -13.04 -27.12 -18.81
N ARG A 131 -13.37 -28.01 -19.76
CA ARG A 131 -14.66 -28.69 -19.81
C ARG A 131 -14.58 -29.87 -18.84
N GLU A 132 -15.41 -29.88 -17.82
CA GLU A 132 -15.59 -31.03 -16.92
C GLU A 132 -16.20 -32.23 -17.64
#